data_AF-A0A442WB01-F1
#
_entry.id   AF-A0A442WB01-F1
#
_cell.length_a   1.000
_cell.length_b   1.000
_cell.length_c   1.000
_cell.angle_alpha   90.00
_cell.angle_beta   90.00
_cell.angle_gamma   90.00
#
_symmetry.space_group_name_H-M   'P 1'
#
loop_
_entity.id
_entity.type
_entity.pdbx_description
1 polymer ?
#
loop_
_entity_poly.entity_id
_entity_poly.type
_entity_poly.pdbx_seq_one_letter_code
_entity_poly.pdbx_strand_id
1 'polypeptide(L)'
;MAEMNAPGQTRRITVLDFKLVASAGPLIGFADLHLPAWRLRLFGVAVFDNGSRRWVALPAKPQLDRDKRALTGADGKVTYNPTAAFDDKATADRFSEAVVSALLAFKPDAFGRTGNGQ
;
A
#
# COMPACT_ATOMS: atom_id res chain seq x y z
N MET A 1 20.86 -17.35 21.39
CA MET A 1 21.73 -17.13 20.21
C MET A 1 21.06 -16.08 19.34
N ALA A 2 21.57 -14.84 19.37
CA ALA A 2 21.06 -13.73 18.57
C ALA A 2 21.86 -13.65 17.27
N GLU A 3 21.16 -13.74 16.15
CA GLU A 3 21.75 -13.71 14.82
C GLU A 3 22.25 -12.29 14.52
N MET A 4 23.56 -12.09 14.72
CA MET A 4 24.28 -10.87 14.36
C MET A 4 24.26 -10.73 12.84
N ASN A 5 23.37 -9.87 12.32
CA ASN A 5 23.34 -9.58 10.89
C ASN A 5 24.56 -8.77 10.50
N ALA A 6 25.27 -9.23 9.48
CA ALA A 6 26.43 -8.54 8.92
C ALA A 6 26.06 -7.12 8.44
N PRO A 7 26.92 -6.11 8.67
CA PRO A 7 26.74 -4.77 8.14
C PRO A 7 26.89 -4.82 6.61
N GLY A 8 25.78 -4.66 5.87
CA GLY A 8 25.82 -4.51 4.41
C GLY A 8 24.66 -5.13 3.63
N GLN A 9 23.84 -5.98 4.24
CA GLN A 9 22.66 -6.49 3.53
C GLN A 9 21.51 -5.49 3.68
N THR A 10 21.34 -4.60 2.70
CA THR A 10 20.20 -3.69 2.61
C THR A 10 18.91 -4.50 2.70
N ARG A 11 18.28 -4.50 3.87
CA ARG A 11 17.01 -5.19 4.11
C ARG A 11 15.90 -4.46 3.35
N ARG A 12 15.78 -4.77 2.06
CA ARG A 12 14.76 -4.20 1.19
C ARG A 12 13.38 -4.75 1.56
N ILE A 13 12.37 -3.90 1.41
CA ILE A 13 10.96 -4.30 1.52
C ILE A 13 10.70 -5.41 0.49
N THR A 14 9.97 -6.44 0.90
CA THR A 14 9.59 -7.55 0.03
C THR A 14 8.07 -7.58 -0.12
N VAL A 15 7.58 -7.77 -1.34
CA VAL A 15 6.16 -8.04 -1.59
C VAL A 15 5.91 -9.53 -1.38
N LEU A 16 4.92 -9.85 -0.55
CA LEU A 16 4.49 -11.22 -0.24
C LEU A 16 3.37 -11.66 -1.18
N ASP A 17 2.41 -10.77 -1.43
CA ASP A 17 1.27 -10.97 -2.32
C ASP A 17 0.83 -9.63 -2.92
N PHE A 18 0.19 -9.69 -4.08
CA PHE A 18 -0.43 -8.53 -4.69
C PHE A 18 -1.73 -8.91 -5.39
N LYS A 19 -2.83 -8.31 -4.91
CA LYS A 19 -4.17 -8.48 -5.45
C LYS A 19 -4.57 -7.26 -6.26
N LEU A 20 -4.75 -7.43 -7.56
CA LEU A 20 -5.39 -6.44 -8.43
C LEU A 20 -6.86 -6.26 -8.07
N VAL A 21 -7.34 -5.01 -8.12
CA VAL A 21 -8.75 -4.68 -8.01
C VAL A 21 -9.16 -3.79 -9.17
N ALA A 22 -10.30 -4.10 -9.77
CA ALA A 22 -10.91 -3.21 -10.75
C ALA A 22 -11.52 -2.01 -10.00
N SER A 23 -11.05 -0.81 -10.33
CA SER A 23 -11.60 0.44 -9.80
C SER A 23 -11.74 1.45 -10.92
N ALA A 24 -12.78 2.29 -10.85
CA ALA A 24 -12.89 3.49 -11.68
C ALA A 24 -11.94 4.61 -11.20
N GLY A 25 -11.41 4.48 -9.97
CA GLY A 25 -10.49 5.44 -9.38
C GLY A 25 -9.02 5.01 -9.52
N PRO A 26 -8.10 5.76 -8.90
CA PRO A 26 -6.67 5.48 -9.00
C PRO A 26 -6.23 4.23 -8.23
N LEU A 27 -7.11 3.58 -7.45
CA LEU A 27 -6.77 2.36 -6.71
C LEU A 27 -6.67 1.18 -7.68
N ILE A 28 -5.50 0.54 -7.75
CA ILE A 28 -5.27 -0.60 -8.65
C ILE A 28 -5.19 -1.94 -7.94
N GLY A 29 -4.90 -1.94 -6.64
CA GLY A 29 -4.63 -3.18 -5.93
C GLY A 29 -4.25 -2.99 -4.48
N PHE A 30 -4.02 -4.12 -3.83
CA PHE A 30 -3.52 -4.21 -2.46
C PHE A 30 -2.31 -5.13 -2.44
N ALA A 31 -1.23 -4.67 -1.81
CA ALA A 31 -0.01 -5.45 -1.60
C ALA A 31 0.13 -5.85 -0.14
N ASP A 32 0.59 -7.08 0.08
CA ASP A 32 1.05 -7.53 1.38
C ASP A 32 2.58 -7.47 1.40
N LEU A 33 3.14 -6.89 2.46
CA LEU A 33 4.56 -6.56 2.53
C LEU A 33 5.23 -7.22 3.74
N HIS A 34 6.50 -7.58 3.57
CA HIS A 34 7.41 -7.89 4.66
C HIS A 34 8.52 -6.83 4.72
N LEU A 35 8.75 -6.28 5.90
CA LEU A 35 9.77 -5.29 6.19
C LEU A 35 10.82 -5.96 7.11
N PRO A 36 11.90 -6.54 6.56
CA PRO A 36 12.79 -7.40 7.33
C PRO A 36 13.57 -6.65 8.41
N ALA A 37 13.78 -5.34 8.26
CA ALA A 37 14.44 -4.50 9.27
C ALA A 37 13.71 -4.55 10.62
N TRP A 38 12.37 -4.56 10.58
CA TRP A 38 11.52 -4.59 11.78
C TRP A 38 10.87 -5.95 12.04
N ARG A 39 11.14 -6.96 11.17
CA ARG A 39 10.43 -8.26 11.18
C ARG A 39 8.90 -8.06 11.16
N LEU A 40 8.47 -7.02 10.44
CA LEU A 40 7.08 -6.56 10.42
C LEU A 40 6.43 -6.98 9.10
N ARG A 41 5.17 -7.41 9.18
CA ARG A 41 4.31 -7.59 8.00
C ARG A 41 3.21 -6.55 7.99
N LEU A 42 2.96 -5.96 6.83
CA LEU A 42 1.86 -5.05 6.59
C LEU A 42 0.92 -5.69 5.57
N PHE A 43 -0.35 -5.81 5.91
CA PHE A 43 -1.36 -6.44 5.07
C PHE A 43 -2.31 -5.38 4.51
N GLY A 44 -2.70 -5.53 3.25
CA GLY A 44 -3.66 -4.63 2.61
C GLY A 44 -3.12 -3.21 2.39
N VAL A 45 -1.84 -3.07 2.03
CA VAL A 45 -1.27 -1.78 1.63
C VAL A 45 -1.87 -1.39 0.28
N ALA A 46 -2.61 -0.29 0.24
CA ALA A 46 -3.30 0.14 -0.97
C ALA A 46 -2.29 0.71 -1.98
N VAL A 47 -2.38 0.26 -3.23
CA VAL A 47 -1.51 0.69 -4.33
C VAL A 47 -2.34 1.47 -5.33
N PHE A 48 -1.82 2.63 -5.73
CA PHE A 48 -2.51 3.55 -6.61
C PHE A 48 -1.67 3.90 -7.85
N ASP A 49 -2.37 4.15 -8.95
CA ASP A 49 -1.86 4.70 -10.19
C ASP A 49 -2.92 5.62 -10.83
N ASN A 50 -2.55 6.86 -11.14
CA ASN A 50 -3.41 7.79 -11.87
C ASN A 50 -2.89 8.11 -13.29
N GLY A 51 -1.83 7.44 -13.73
CA GLY A 51 -1.14 7.65 -15.01
C GLY A 51 0.04 8.61 -14.95
N SER A 52 0.05 9.58 -14.02
CA SER A 52 1.19 10.49 -13.82
C SER A 52 2.05 10.10 -12.62
N ARG A 53 1.44 9.48 -11.61
CA ARG A 53 2.09 9.08 -10.36
C ARG A 53 1.59 7.71 -9.90
N ARG A 54 2.52 6.94 -9.35
CA ARG A 54 2.27 5.72 -8.58
C ARG A 54 2.62 5.96 -7.13
N TRP A 55 1.79 5.50 -6.21
CA TRP A 55 2.05 5.61 -4.79
C TRP A 55 1.34 4.51 -4.01
N VAL A 56 1.68 4.38 -2.74
CA VAL A 56 0.96 3.50 -1.81
C VAL A 56 0.44 4.28 -0.61
N ALA A 57 -0.61 3.77 0.00
CA ALA A 57 -1.08 4.22 1.30
C ALA A 57 -1.00 3.06 2.29
N LEU A 58 -0.59 3.37 3.53
CA LEU A 58 -0.59 2.40 4.62
C LEU A 58 -2.01 1.85 4.86
N PRO A 59 -2.11 0.66 5.48
CA PRO A 59 -3.41 0.03 5.70
C PRO A 59 -4.35 0.93 6.49
N ALA A 60 -5.60 0.98 6.05
CA ALA A 60 -6.68 1.72 6.68
C ALA A 60 -7.93 0.85 6.73
N LYS A 61 -8.84 1.15 7.65
CA LYS A 61 -10.13 0.47 7.78
C LYS A 61 -11.26 1.47 7.58
N PRO A 62 -12.35 1.10 6.88
CA PRO A 62 -13.56 1.91 6.87
C PRO A 62 -14.00 2.18 8.30
N GLN A 63 -14.31 3.43 8.60
CA GLN A 63 -15.03 3.77 9.81
C GLN A 63 -16.44 3.20 9.69
N LEU A 64 -16.94 2.60 10.78
CA LEU A 64 -18.28 2.01 10.79
C LEU A 64 -19.24 2.88 11.59
N ASP A 65 -20.49 2.97 11.13
CA ASP A 65 -21.58 3.55 11.89
C ASP A 65 -22.10 2.59 12.98
N ARG A 66 -23.15 3.00 13.71
CA ARG A 66 -23.76 2.18 14.77
C ARG A 66 -24.34 0.85 14.26
N ASP A 67 -24.69 0.79 12.99
CA ASP A 67 -25.26 -0.39 12.34
C ASP A 67 -24.20 -1.26 11.65
N LYS A 68 -22.91 -1.00 11.91
CA LYS A 68 -21.76 -1.68 11.29
C LYS A 68 -21.68 -1.48 9.76
N ARG A 69 -22.28 -0.43 9.22
CA ARG A 69 -22.12 -0.04 7.82
C ARG A 69 -20.98 0.96 7.68
N ALA A 70 -20.35 1.00 6.51
CA ALA A 70 -19.29 1.98 6.24
C ALA A 70 -19.86 3.40 6.38
N LEU A 71 -19.26 4.19 7.26
CA LEU A 71 -19.66 5.55 7.50
C LEU A 71 -19.28 6.41 6.29
N THR A 72 -20.28 7.07 5.72
CA THR A 72 -20.10 8.02 4.63
C THR A 72 -20.03 9.44 5.20
N GLY A 73 -19.02 10.21 4.79
CA GLY A 73 -18.85 11.61 5.16
C GLY A 73 -19.86 12.52 4.47
N ALA A 74 -19.84 13.81 4.83
CA ALA A 74 -20.69 14.83 4.21
C ALA A 74 -20.45 14.99 2.70
N ASP A 75 -19.31 14.55 2.20
CA ASP A 75 -18.92 14.54 0.79
C ASP A 75 -19.40 13.31 0.01
N GLY A 76 -20.16 12.42 0.66
CA GLY A 76 -20.65 11.19 0.04
C GLY A 76 -19.61 10.08 -0.07
N LYS A 77 -18.42 10.22 0.52
CA LYS A 77 -17.35 9.20 0.46
C LYS A 77 -17.22 8.43 1.77
N VAL A 78 -16.81 7.16 1.66
CA VAL A 78 -16.50 6.33 2.84
C VAL A 78 -15.34 6.96 3.61
N THR A 79 -15.53 7.14 4.91
CA THR A 79 -14.51 7.62 5.83
C THR A 79 -13.61 6.45 6.25
N TYR A 80 -12.31 6.67 6.30
CA TYR A 80 -11.33 5.64 6.66
C TYR A 80 -10.50 6.09 7.86
N ASN A 81 -10.25 5.16 8.78
CA ASN A 81 -9.32 5.32 9.89
C ASN A 81 -7.97 4.68 9.54
N PRO A 82 -6.85 5.40 9.62
CA PRO A 82 -5.53 4.84 9.42
C PRO A 82 -5.24 3.78 10.49
N THR A 83 -4.71 2.62 10.08
CA THR A 83 -4.27 1.57 11.03
C THR A 83 -2.77 1.70 11.34
N ALA A 84 -2.02 2.35 10.46
CA ALA A 84 -0.62 2.72 10.66
C ALA A 84 -0.35 4.07 9.99
N ALA A 85 0.62 4.82 10.52
CA ALA A 85 1.07 6.08 9.96
C ALA A 85 2.59 6.23 10.15
N PHE A 86 3.20 7.04 9.29
CA PHE A 86 4.53 7.61 9.55
C PHE A 86 4.35 8.99 10.17
N ASP A 87 5.27 9.38 11.05
CA ASP A 87 5.21 10.68 11.74
C ASP A 87 5.56 11.85 10.81
N ASP A 88 6.17 11.58 9.65
CA ASP A 88 6.54 12.60 8.67
C ASP A 88 6.27 12.16 7.22
N LYS A 89 5.99 13.17 6.39
CA LYS A 89 5.68 13.00 4.98
C LYS A 89 6.87 12.46 4.17
N ALA A 90 8.09 12.88 4.47
CA ALA A 90 9.26 12.46 3.70
C ALA A 90 9.52 10.96 3.87
N THR A 91 9.29 10.42 5.07
CA THR A 91 9.35 8.98 5.34
C THR A 91 8.24 8.23 4.64
N ALA A 92 7.01 8.76 4.64
CA ALA A 92 5.90 8.16 3.89
C ALA A 92 6.17 8.10 2.38
N ASP A 93 6.71 9.18 1.79
CA ASP A 93 7.05 9.23 0.37
C ASP A 93 8.19 8.23 0.04
N ARG A 94 9.26 8.17 0.83
CA ARG A 94 10.35 7.19 0.66
C ARG A 94 9.86 5.75 0.78
N PHE A 95 9.00 5.48 1.74
CA PHE A 95 8.38 4.17 1.89
C PHE A 95 7.56 3.83 0.63
N SER A 96 6.75 4.77 0.16
CA SER A 96 5.94 4.57 -1.04
C SER A 96 6.79 4.26 -2.28
N GLU A 97 7.86 5.01 -2.50
CA GLU A 97 8.79 4.76 -3.61
C GLU A 97 9.44 3.38 -3.51
N ALA A 98 9.88 2.99 -2.32
CA ALA A 98 10.49 1.68 -2.09
C ALA A 98 9.50 0.52 -2.34
N VAL A 99 8.24 0.68 -1.92
CA VAL A 99 7.19 -0.34 -2.18
C VAL A 99 6.86 -0.41 -3.66
N VAL A 100 6.70 0.71 -4.36
CA VAL A 100 6.44 0.72 -5.80
C VAL A 100 7.58 0.04 -6.56
N SER A 101 8.84 0.31 -6.18
CA SER A 101 9.99 -0.36 -6.76
C SER A 101 9.99 -1.87 -6.48
N ALA A 102 9.68 -2.29 -5.25
CA ALA A 102 9.58 -3.70 -4.90
C ALA A 102 8.44 -4.40 -5.65
N LEU A 103 7.32 -3.72 -5.85
CA LEU A 103 6.17 -4.24 -6.57
C LEU A 103 6.46 -4.43 -8.06
N LEU A 104 7.14 -3.48 -8.71
CA LEU A 104 7.57 -3.62 -10.10
C LEU A 104 8.54 -4.79 -10.30
N ALA A 105 9.41 -5.05 -9.31
CA ALA A 105 10.31 -6.21 -9.34
C ALA A 105 9.55 -7.53 -9.12
N PHE A 106 8.54 -7.54 -8.23
CA PHE A 106 7.73 -8.72 -7.93
C PHE A 106 6.75 -9.06 -9.07
N LYS A 107 6.10 -8.04 -9.64
CA LYS A 107 5.09 -8.16 -10.69
C LYS A 107 5.26 -7.00 -11.70
N PRO A 108 6.05 -7.19 -12.77
CA PRO A 108 6.33 -6.14 -13.75
C PRO A 108 5.09 -5.56 -14.44
N ASP A 109 4.03 -6.36 -14.58
CA ASP A 109 2.74 -5.99 -15.16
C ASP A 109 1.73 -5.43 -14.14
N ALA A 110 2.16 -5.16 -12.89
CA ALA A 110 1.27 -4.65 -11.84
C ALA A 110 0.56 -3.34 -12.23
N PHE A 111 1.20 -2.54 -13.08
CA PHE A 111 0.71 -1.24 -13.55
C PHE A 111 0.37 -1.30 -15.04
N GLY A 112 -0.51 -2.22 -15.43
CA GLY A 112 -1.09 -2.28 -16.77
C GLY A 112 -2.45 -1.59 -16.78
N ARG A 113 -2.59 -0.48 -17.49
CA ARG A 113 -3.92 0.07 -17.83
C ARG A 113 -4.60 -0.91 -18.77
N THR A 114 -5.58 -1.68 -18.28
CA THR A 114 -6.70 -2.08 -19.15
C THR A 114 -7.48 -0.80 -19.42
N GLY A 115 -7.14 -0.12 -20.51
CA GLY A 115 -7.91 1.00 -21.01
C GLY A 115 -9.33 0.53 -21.30
N ASN A 116 -10.28 0.92 -20.44
CA ASN A 116 -11.69 1.04 -20.77
C ASN A 116 -12.13 2.40 -20.23
N GLY A 117 -11.75 3.45 -20.96
CA GLY A 117 -12.40 4.75 -20.92
C GLY A 117 -13.27 4.84 -22.15
N GLN A 118 -14.59 4.88 -21.91
CA GLN A 118 -15.67 5.09 -22.86
C GLN A 118 -15.47 6.34 -23.72
#